data_AF-A0A0L0ENW1-F1
#
_entry.id   AF-A0A0L0ENW1-F1
#
_cell.length_a   1.000
_cell.length_b   1.000
_cell.length_c   1.000
_cell.angle_alpha   90.00
_cell.angle_beta   90.00
_cell.angle_gamma   90.00
#
_symmetry.space_group_name_H-M   'P 1'
#
loop_
_entity.id
_entity.type
_entity.pdbx_description
1 polymer ?
#
loop_
_entity_poly.entity_id
_entity_poly.type
_entity_poly.pdbx_seq_one_letter_code
_entity_poly.pdbx_strand_id
1 'polypeptide(L)'
;MVYQDLHVLDGKQQAIVKSWLNQGLKTTEQTLGPLAQSHLPVKLQNVYLSSEPVPWGAVNRSEVDGIELHISYFATQQQLISDWTLYHELAHLYHPLLDYPDFWLAEGLATYLQNIIMLHGGVITTDEYVQRIMAGLER
;
A
#
# COMPACT_ATOMS: atom_id res chain seq x y z
N MET A 1 13.07 -3.31 3.90
CA MET A 1 12.77 -2.07 3.16
C MET A 1 14.01 -1.20 3.06
N VAL A 2 14.16 -0.47 1.95
CA VAL A 2 15.22 0.52 1.71
C VAL A 2 14.53 1.85 1.41
N TYR A 3 14.61 2.80 2.34
CA TYR A 3 13.90 4.08 2.24
C TYR A 3 14.67 5.08 1.39
N GLN A 4 13.97 5.70 0.44
CA GLN A 4 14.43 6.84 -0.35
C GLN A 4 13.65 8.09 0.08
N ASP A 5 14.32 9.24 0.06
CA ASP A 5 13.72 10.54 0.40
C ASP A 5 13.10 10.65 1.81
N LEU A 6 13.49 9.78 2.75
CA LEU A 6 12.96 9.81 4.13
C LEU A 6 13.10 11.17 4.84
N HIS A 7 14.09 11.97 4.43
CA HIS A 7 14.37 13.31 4.97
C HIS A 7 13.26 14.35 4.68
N VAL A 8 12.30 14.06 3.78
CA VAL A 8 11.12 14.91 3.54
C VAL A 8 10.13 14.89 4.71
N LEU A 9 10.28 13.93 5.63
CA LEU A 9 9.49 13.79 6.85
C LEU A 9 10.33 14.21 8.07
N ASP A 10 9.71 14.85 9.06
CA ASP A 10 10.38 15.12 10.34
C ASP A 10 10.58 13.85 11.19
N GLY A 11 11.38 13.92 12.25
CA GLY A 11 11.72 12.74 13.06
C GLY A 11 10.52 12.02 13.68
N LYS A 12 9.46 12.75 14.06
CA LYS A 12 8.24 12.14 14.61
C LYS A 12 7.48 11.42 13.51
N GLN A 13 7.31 12.06 12.37
CA GLN A 13 6.59 11.48 11.23
C GLN A 13 7.35 10.30 10.62
N GLN A 14 8.68 10.33 10.58
CA GLN A 14 9.49 9.19 10.16
C GLN A 14 9.25 7.96 11.04
N ALA A 15 9.14 8.11 12.36
CA ALA A 15 8.88 6.99 13.26
C ALA A 15 7.49 6.38 13.00
N ILE A 16 6.47 7.23 12.83
CA ILE A 16 5.10 6.83 12.49
C ILE A 16 5.07 6.07 11.15
N VAL A 17 5.64 6.67 10.11
CA VAL A 17 5.65 6.11 8.75
C VAL A 17 6.43 4.79 8.69
N LYS A 18 7.59 4.70 9.34
CA LYS A 18 8.34 3.43 9.42
C LYS A 18 7.55 2.35 10.15
N SER A 19 6.89 2.68 11.25
CA SER A 19 6.07 1.72 11.99
C SER A 19 4.90 1.24 11.15
N TRP A 20 4.23 2.15 10.45
CA TRP A 20 3.13 1.84 9.54
C TRP A 20 3.57 0.95 8.38
N LEU A 21 4.64 1.32 7.67
CA LEU A 21 5.17 0.56 6.53
C LEU A 21 5.60 -0.85 6.94
N ASN A 22 6.34 -0.98 8.05
CA ASN A 22 6.73 -2.29 8.58
C ASN A 22 5.52 -3.15 8.94
N GLN A 23 4.49 -2.56 9.57
CA GLN A 23 3.26 -3.29 9.90
C GLN A 23 2.49 -3.70 8.65
N GLY A 24 2.36 -2.82 7.67
CA GLY A 24 1.65 -3.09 6.41
C GLY A 24 2.33 -4.19 5.59
N LEU A 25 3.66 -4.12 5.44
CA LEU A 25 4.42 -5.19 4.78
C LEU A 25 4.32 -6.51 5.53
N LYS A 26 4.49 -6.50 6.86
CA LYS A 26 4.34 -7.72 7.67
C LYS A 26 2.96 -8.36 7.48
N THR A 27 1.90 -7.54 7.52
CA THR A 27 0.52 -8.01 7.34
C THR A 27 0.33 -8.61 5.94
N THR A 28 0.92 -7.97 4.93
CA THR A 28 0.89 -8.44 3.54
C THR A 28 1.60 -9.78 3.41
N GLU A 29 2.82 -9.91 3.93
CA GLU A 29 3.60 -11.15 3.84
C GLU A 29 2.99 -12.30 4.65
N GLN A 30 2.34 -11.99 5.78
CA GLN A 30 1.57 -12.97 6.54
C GLN A 30 0.33 -13.47 5.79
N THR A 31 -0.21 -12.65 4.88
CA THR A 31 -1.44 -12.95 4.13
C THR A 31 -1.16 -13.63 2.79
N LEU A 32 -0.19 -13.11 2.04
CA LEU A 32 0.12 -13.54 0.66
C LEU A 32 1.41 -14.35 0.53
N GLY A 33 2.18 -14.46 1.62
CA GLY A 33 3.53 -15.04 1.60
C GLY A 33 4.62 -13.98 1.42
N PRO A 34 5.90 -14.35 1.61
CA PRO A 34 7.01 -13.40 1.53
C PRO A 34 7.13 -12.79 0.12
N LEU A 35 7.61 -11.55 0.03
CA LEU A 35 7.95 -10.97 -1.26
C LEU A 35 9.05 -11.78 -1.94
N ALA A 36 9.00 -11.88 -3.28
CA ALA A 36 10.03 -12.57 -4.06
C ALA A 36 11.40 -11.87 -3.96
N GLN A 37 11.39 -10.55 -3.78
CA GLN A 37 12.59 -9.72 -3.62
C GLN A 37 13.06 -9.65 -2.17
N SER A 38 14.37 -9.67 -1.95
CA SER A 38 14.99 -9.61 -0.61
C SER A 38 14.92 -8.23 0.04
N HIS A 39 14.70 -7.18 -0.77
CA HIS A 39 14.54 -5.82 -0.30
C HIS A 39 13.47 -5.08 -1.11
N LEU A 40 12.72 -4.22 -0.43
CA LEU A 40 11.70 -3.35 -1.03
C LEU A 40 12.18 -1.89 -1.02
N PRO A 41 12.50 -1.29 -2.18
CA PRO A 41 12.67 0.15 -2.31
C PRO A 41 11.35 0.88 -2.00
N VAL A 42 11.41 1.89 -1.13
CA VAL A 42 10.24 2.72 -0.77
C VAL A 42 10.62 4.18 -0.89
N LYS A 43 10.04 4.86 -1.88
CA LYS A 43 10.22 6.30 -2.07
C LYS A 43 9.09 7.06 -1.38
N LEU A 44 9.46 8.07 -0.60
CA LEU A 44 8.53 8.83 0.21
C LEU A 44 8.46 10.28 -0.24
N GLN A 45 7.25 10.80 -0.35
CA GLN A 45 6.98 12.21 -0.58
C GLN A 45 6.06 12.72 0.53
N ASN A 46 6.28 13.95 0.96
CA ASN A 46 5.45 14.60 1.97
C ASN A 46 4.47 15.57 1.31
N VAL A 47 3.20 15.50 1.71
CA VAL A 47 2.13 16.37 1.22
C VAL A 47 1.51 17.14 2.38
N TYR A 48 1.55 18.47 2.33
CA TYR A 48 1.03 19.31 3.43
C TYR A 48 -0.49 19.52 3.38
N LEU A 49 -1.07 19.57 2.19
CA LEU A 49 -2.49 19.82 1.98
C LEU A 49 -3.14 18.61 1.32
N SER A 50 -3.71 17.73 2.12
CA SER A 50 -4.44 16.54 1.67
C SER A 50 -5.59 16.22 2.62
N SER A 51 -6.73 15.82 2.07
CA SER A 51 -7.85 15.25 2.83
C SER A 51 -7.65 13.77 3.15
N GLU A 52 -6.74 13.10 2.44
CA GLU A 52 -6.46 11.66 2.58
C GLU A 52 -5.11 11.44 3.28
N PRO A 53 -4.97 10.35 4.07
CA PRO A 53 -3.70 10.00 4.72
C PRO A 53 -2.59 9.71 3.70
N VAL A 54 -2.92 9.00 2.61
CA VAL A 54 -2.01 8.67 1.51
C VAL A 54 -2.67 9.06 0.19
N PRO A 55 -2.61 10.34 -0.23
CA PRO A 55 -3.31 10.82 -1.43
C PRO A 55 -2.83 10.21 -2.76
N TRP A 56 -1.66 9.56 -2.77
CA TRP A 56 -1.14 8.92 -3.97
C TRP A 56 -0.16 7.80 -3.64
N GLY A 57 -0.27 6.72 -4.41
CA GLY A 57 0.65 5.59 -4.44
C GLY A 57 0.91 5.15 -5.87
N ALA A 58 2.08 4.54 -6.09
CA ALA A 58 2.35 3.80 -7.32
C ALA A 58 3.47 2.77 -7.13
N VAL A 59 3.49 1.77 -8.00
CA VAL A 59 4.64 0.88 -8.18
C VAL A 59 5.66 1.48 -9.14
N ASN A 60 6.91 1.52 -8.69
CA ASN A 60 8.07 1.86 -9.52
C ASN A 60 8.73 0.57 -10.00
N ARG A 61 8.49 0.18 -11.25
CA ARG A 61 9.09 -0.99 -11.88
C ARG A 61 10.55 -0.68 -12.28
N SER A 62 11.50 -1.46 -11.78
CA SER A 62 12.93 -1.29 -12.07
C SER A 62 13.65 -2.64 -12.02
N GLU A 63 14.98 -2.66 -11.83
CA GLU A 63 15.70 -3.92 -11.55
C GLU A 63 15.13 -4.63 -10.31
N VAL A 64 14.69 -3.85 -9.31
CA VAL A 64 13.90 -4.33 -8.17
C VAL A 64 12.67 -3.45 -8.03
N ASP A 65 11.49 -4.07 -8.03
CA ASP A 65 10.23 -3.32 -7.96
C ASP A 65 10.10 -2.62 -6.61
N GLY A 66 9.77 -1.34 -6.65
CA GLY A 66 9.57 -0.51 -5.48
C GLY A 66 8.18 0.10 -5.44
N ILE A 67 7.89 0.80 -4.36
CA ILE A 67 6.67 1.61 -4.25
C ILE A 67 7.05 3.07 -3.97
N GLU A 68 6.23 3.99 -4.45
CA GLU A 68 6.27 5.40 -4.09
C GLU A 68 4.96 5.76 -3.39
N LEU A 69 5.08 6.47 -2.27
CA LEU A 69 3.94 6.88 -1.46
C LEU A 69 4.05 8.36 -1.12
N HIS A 70 2.95 9.07 -1.36
CA HIS A 70 2.78 10.46 -0.98
C HIS A 70 1.96 10.48 0.29
N ILE A 71 2.55 10.97 1.38
CA ILE A 71 1.97 10.85 2.71
C ILE A 71 1.59 12.24 3.21
N SER A 72 0.38 12.37 3.73
CA SER A 72 -0.06 13.59 4.38
C SER A 72 0.77 13.86 5.64
N TYR A 73 1.32 15.06 5.76
CA TYR A 73 2.18 15.47 6.88
C TYR A 73 1.46 15.30 8.24
N PHE A 74 0.15 15.51 8.25
CA PHE A 74 -0.67 15.46 9.47
C PHE A 74 -1.34 14.09 9.70
N ALA A 75 -1.06 13.09 8.86
CA ALA A 75 -1.64 11.77 9.01
C ALA A 75 -1.16 11.10 10.31
N THR A 76 -2.11 10.69 11.14
CA THR A 76 -1.84 9.87 12.33
C THR A 76 -1.54 8.43 11.94
N GLN A 77 -0.87 7.71 12.84
CA GLN A 77 -0.57 6.29 12.62
C GLN A 77 -1.84 5.46 12.34
N GLN A 78 -2.93 5.70 13.07
CA GLN A 78 -4.18 4.97 12.86
C GLN A 78 -4.81 5.28 11.51
N GLN A 79 -4.77 6.54 11.08
CA GLN A 79 -5.25 6.93 9.75
C GLN A 79 -4.46 6.22 8.65
N LEU A 80 -3.12 6.15 8.78
CA LEU A 80 -2.28 5.43 7.84
C LEU A 80 -2.56 3.92 7.82
N ILE A 81 -2.71 3.29 9.00
CA ILE A 81 -3.06 1.86 9.09
C ILE A 81 -4.42 1.56 8.43
N SER A 82 -5.36 2.50 8.55
CA SER A 82 -6.72 2.33 7.99
C SER A 82 -6.79 2.66 6.49
N ASP A 83 -5.75 3.32 5.95
CA ASP A 83 -5.65 3.68 4.54
C ASP A 83 -5.35 2.44 3.69
N TRP A 84 -5.99 2.38 2.52
CA TRP A 84 -5.91 1.21 1.64
C TRP A 84 -4.66 1.24 0.75
N THR A 85 -4.13 2.42 0.42
CA THR A 85 -3.13 2.65 -0.63
C THR A 85 -1.89 1.78 -0.49
N LEU A 86 -1.33 1.67 0.72
CA LEU A 86 -0.16 0.82 0.95
C LEU A 86 -0.42 -0.65 0.59
N TYR A 87 -1.59 -1.17 0.97
CA TYR A 87 -1.93 -2.56 0.71
C TYR A 87 -2.14 -2.82 -0.79
N HIS A 88 -2.71 -1.84 -1.51
CA HIS A 88 -2.85 -1.88 -2.97
C HIS A 88 -1.50 -1.91 -3.68
N GLU A 89 -0.62 -0.97 -3.35
CA GLU A 89 0.71 -0.91 -3.99
C GLU A 89 1.57 -2.14 -3.68
N LEU A 90 1.47 -2.68 -2.47
CA LEU A 90 2.13 -3.94 -2.14
C LEU A 90 1.53 -5.12 -2.90
N ALA A 91 0.21 -5.17 -3.11
CA ALA A 91 -0.43 -6.24 -3.87
C ALA A 91 0.04 -6.30 -5.33
N HIS A 92 0.36 -5.15 -5.93
CA HIS A 92 0.94 -5.11 -7.27
C HIS A 92 2.31 -5.81 -7.39
N LEU A 93 3.02 -6.02 -6.28
CA LEU A 93 4.29 -6.75 -6.26
C LEU A 93 4.12 -8.27 -6.33
N TYR A 94 2.89 -8.79 -6.18
CA TYR A 94 2.56 -10.22 -6.21
C TYR A 94 2.07 -10.72 -7.57
N HIS A 95 2.07 -9.85 -8.58
CA HIS A 95 1.74 -10.22 -9.95
C HIS A 95 2.71 -9.54 -10.94
N PRO A 96 2.92 -10.13 -12.14
CA PRO A 96 3.79 -9.53 -13.14
C PRO A 96 3.20 -8.21 -13.66
N LEU A 97 4.06 -7.39 -14.28
CA LEU A 97 3.60 -6.27 -15.09
C LEU A 97 2.79 -6.83 -16.28
N LEU A 98 1.54 -6.38 -16.40
CA LEU A 98 0.66 -6.74 -17.51
C LEU A 98 0.69 -5.64 -18.58
N ASP A 99 0.47 -6.03 -19.83
CA ASP A 99 0.41 -5.10 -20.95
C ASP A 99 -0.81 -4.16 -20.81
N TYR A 100 -0.74 -3.00 -21.48
CA TYR A 100 -1.76 -1.95 -21.37
C TYR A 100 -3.22 -2.44 -21.58
N PRO A 101 -3.53 -3.34 -22.55
CA PRO A 101 -4.89 -3.86 -22.69
C PRO A 101 -5.39 -4.67 -21.48
N ASP A 102 -4.47 -5.24 -20.71
CA ASP A 102 -4.74 -6.10 -19.56
C ASP A 102 -4.54 -5.38 -18.22
N PHE A 103 -4.35 -4.05 -18.24
CA PHE A 103 -4.11 -3.26 -17.03
C PHE A 103 -5.27 -3.35 -16.03
N TRP A 104 -6.50 -3.50 -16.53
CA TRP A 104 -7.68 -3.71 -15.68
C TRP A 104 -7.54 -4.95 -14.79
N LEU A 105 -6.85 -6.00 -15.27
CA LEU A 105 -6.62 -7.23 -14.50
C LEU A 105 -5.59 -6.99 -13.40
N ALA A 106 -4.55 -6.20 -13.66
CA ALA A 106 -3.56 -5.81 -12.66
C ALA A 106 -4.22 -5.01 -11.52
N GLU A 107 -4.96 -3.95 -11.87
CA GLU A 107 -5.66 -3.11 -10.89
C GLU A 107 -6.77 -3.86 -10.14
N GLY A 108 -7.54 -4.70 -10.85
CA GLY A 108 -8.59 -5.51 -10.26
C GLY A 108 -8.03 -6.56 -9.29
N LEU A 109 -6.94 -7.24 -9.67
CA LEU A 109 -6.26 -8.20 -8.81
C LEU A 109 -5.64 -7.52 -7.58
N ALA A 110 -4.98 -6.37 -7.76
CA ALA A 110 -4.45 -5.59 -6.65
C ALA A 110 -5.56 -5.16 -5.69
N THR A 111 -6.69 -4.67 -6.21
CA THR A 111 -7.87 -4.30 -5.41
C THR A 111 -8.43 -5.48 -4.62
N TYR A 112 -8.53 -6.67 -5.24
CA TYR A 112 -9.00 -7.88 -4.56
C TYR A 112 -8.05 -8.30 -3.44
N LEU A 113 -6.75 -8.40 -3.74
CA LEU A 113 -5.72 -8.79 -2.79
C LEU A 113 -5.59 -7.79 -1.65
N GLN A 114 -5.70 -6.48 -1.91
CA GLN A 114 -5.69 -5.46 -0.86
C GLN A 114 -6.77 -5.73 0.18
N ASN A 115 -7.99 -6.05 -0.26
CA ASN A 115 -9.10 -6.28 0.65
C ASN A 115 -8.88 -7.55 1.48
N ILE A 116 -8.25 -8.57 0.92
CA ILE A 116 -7.85 -9.77 1.69
C ILE A 116 -6.78 -9.41 2.73
N ILE A 117 -5.75 -8.66 2.35
CA ILE A 117 -4.70 -8.21 3.28
C ILE A 117 -5.31 -7.40 4.43
N MET A 118 -6.17 -6.44 4.11
CA MET A 118 -6.83 -5.60 5.11
C MET A 118 -7.75 -6.42 6.03
N LEU A 119 -8.47 -7.42 5.49
CA LEU A 119 -9.32 -8.32 6.29
C LEU A 119 -8.48 -9.16 7.26
N HIS A 120 -7.44 -9.83 6.76
CA HIS A 120 -6.57 -10.67 7.60
C HIS A 120 -5.75 -9.86 8.61
N GLY A 121 -5.43 -8.61 8.29
CA GLY A 121 -4.80 -7.65 9.19
C GLY A 121 -5.74 -7.05 10.23
N GLY A 122 -7.05 -7.34 10.18
CA GLY A 122 -8.05 -6.75 11.06
C GLY A 122 -8.26 -5.24 10.84
N VAL A 123 -7.85 -4.73 9.67
CA VAL A 123 -8.04 -3.31 9.28
C VAL A 123 -9.49 -3.06 8.88
N ILE A 124 -10.12 -4.03 8.21
CA ILE A 124 -11.53 -4.01 7.85
C ILE A 124 -12.24 -5.22 8.44
N THR A 125 -13.55 -5.09 8.63
CA THR A 125 -14.40 -6.20 9.08
C THR A 125 -14.76 -7.13 7.92
N THR A 126 -15.27 -8.32 8.23
CA THR A 126 -15.83 -9.23 7.21
C THR A 126 -16.98 -8.58 6.44
N ASP A 127 -17.87 -7.85 7.11
CA ASP A 127 -18.99 -7.16 6.45
C ASP A 127 -18.50 -6.08 5.49
N GLU A 128 -17.51 -5.29 5.91
CA GLU A 128 -16.88 -4.28 5.07
C GLU A 128 -16.14 -4.90 3.87
N TYR A 129 -15.43 -6.01 4.08
CA TYR A 129 -14.82 -6.77 3.00
C TYR A 129 -15.86 -7.19 1.95
N VAL A 130 -16.97 -7.80 2.38
CA VAL A 130 -18.04 -8.22 1.47
C VAL A 130 -18.61 -7.02 0.70
N GLN A 131 -18.89 -5.92 1.39
CA GLN A 131 -19.41 -4.70 0.76
C GLN A 131 -18.45 -4.15 -0.30
N ARG A 132 -17.15 -4.08 0.01
CA ARG A 132 -16.12 -3.57 -0.92
C ARG A 132 -15.96 -4.46 -2.15
N ILE A 133 -15.94 -5.78 -1.99
CA ILE A 133 -15.85 -6.73 -3.11
C ILE A 133 -17.09 -6.62 -4.00
N MET A 134 -18.29 -6.61 -3.43
CA MET A 134 -19.53 -6.48 -4.20
C MET A 134 -19.56 -5.16 -4.98
N ALA A 135 -19.21 -4.04 -4.34
CA ALA A 135 -19.15 -2.73 -4.99
C ALA A 135 -18.11 -2.65 -6.12
N GLY A 136 -17.04 -3.45 -6.07
CA GLY A 136 -16.06 -3.55 -7.15
C GLY A 136 -16.55 -4.37 -8.34
N LEU A 137 -17.34 -5.42 -8.09
CA LEU A 137 -17.89 -6.30 -9.13
C LEU A 137 -19.09 -5.69 -9.88
N GLU A 138 -19.76 -4.70 -9.31
CA GLU A 138 -20.92 -4.00 -9.91
C GLU A 138 -20.53 -2.87 -10.89
N ARG A 139 -19.24 -2.62 -11.11
CA ARG A 139 -18.73 -1.52 -11.96
C ARG A 139 -18.60 -1.88 -13.44
#